data_AF-A0A2V5ZMH9-F1
#
_entry.id   AF-A0A2V5ZMH9-F1
#
_cell.length_a   1.000
_cell.length_b   1.000
_cell.length_c   1.000
_cell.angle_alpha   90.00
_cell.angle_beta   90.00
_cell.angle_gamma   90.00
#
_symmetry.space_group_name_H-M   'P 1'
#
loop_
_entity.id
_entity.type
_entity.pdbx_description
1 polymer ?
#
loop_
_entity_poly.entity_id
_entity_poly.type
_entity_poly.pdbx_seq_one_letter_code
_entity_poly.pdbx_strand_id
1 'polypeptide(L)'
;IEQGGSSLYPSLAQRATDVEVLRILMSIGPTETMHFQTWSDVAGNAPPLTAVDPVTGVRVRFPDLEVENELFDKALIMPEPCPFLHPSLPICSVIRPTNTEGAATGALAFLTAMGLFIGQSQGFFAYMKQLAQDADSATRG
;
A
#
# COMPACT_ATOMS: atom_id res chain seq x y z
N ILE A 1 -3.15 0.62 1.85
CA ILE A 1 -3.04 0.09 0.48
C ILE A 1 -2.08 0.98 -0.31
N GLU A 2 -2.35 2.29 -0.36
CA GLU A 2 -1.60 3.24 -1.21
C GLU A 2 -0.11 3.36 -0.83
N GLN A 3 0.20 3.35 0.47
CA GLN A 3 1.59 3.32 0.93
C GLN A 3 2.35 2.09 0.40
N GLY A 4 1.70 0.92 0.35
CA GLY A 4 2.28 -0.28 -0.23
C GLY A 4 2.43 -0.19 -1.75
N GLY A 5 1.45 0.42 -2.42
CA GLY A 5 1.50 0.72 -3.86
C GLY A 5 2.72 1.55 -4.24
N SER A 6 3.02 2.60 -3.47
CA SER A 6 4.17 3.49 -3.72
C SER A 6 5.51 2.76 -3.82
N SER A 7 5.67 1.63 -3.13
CA SER A 7 6.88 0.77 -3.19
C SER A 7 6.75 -0.42 -4.12
N LEU A 8 5.54 -0.97 -4.30
CA LEU A 8 5.31 -2.15 -5.13
C LEU A 8 5.60 -1.87 -6.61
N TYR A 9 5.04 -0.80 -7.17
CA TYR A 9 5.21 -0.45 -8.58
C TYR A 9 6.69 -0.25 -8.98
N PRO A 10 7.51 0.54 -8.27
CA PRO A 10 8.92 0.66 -8.61
C PRO A 10 9.74 -0.61 -8.34
N SER A 11 9.28 -1.50 -7.45
CA SER A 11 9.90 -2.83 -7.28
C SER A 11 9.62 -3.72 -8.50
N LEU A 12 8.36 -3.80 -8.94
CA LEU A 12 7.98 -4.60 -10.12
C LEU A 12 8.52 -4.01 -11.42
N ALA A 13 8.68 -2.70 -11.52
CA ALA A 13 9.24 -2.04 -12.70
C ALA A 13 10.67 -2.53 -13.02
N GLN A 14 11.45 -2.90 -12.00
CA GLN A 14 12.79 -3.47 -12.18
C GLN A 14 12.77 -4.91 -12.73
N ARG A 15 11.63 -5.60 -12.63
CA ARG A 15 11.42 -6.99 -13.05
C ARG A 15 10.70 -7.09 -14.40
N ALA A 16 10.00 -6.05 -14.82
CA ALA A 16 9.25 -6.03 -16.07
C ALA A 16 10.15 -6.29 -17.29
N THR A 17 9.77 -7.29 -18.08
CA THR A 17 10.39 -7.65 -19.36
C THR A 17 9.83 -6.83 -20.52
N ASP A 18 8.52 -6.62 -20.51
CA ASP A 18 7.80 -5.94 -21.57
C ASP A 18 7.79 -4.42 -21.36
N VAL A 19 8.04 -3.66 -22.43
CA VAL A 19 8.13 -2.19 -22.38
C VAL A 19 6.78 -1.54 -22.12
N GLU A 20 5.68 -2.13 -22.61
CA GLU A 20 4.33 -1.66 -22.31
C GLU A 20 4.00 -1.88 -20.84
N VAL A 21 4.32 -3.06 -20.29
CA VAL A 21 4.17 -3.32 -18.85
C VAL A 21 5.01 -2.35 -18.01
N LEU A 22 6.26 -2.09 -18.39
CA LEU A 22 7.10 -1.11 -17.70
C LEU A 22 6.47 0.29 -17.73
N ARG A 23 5.92 0.73 -18.87
CA ARG A 23 5.23 2.02 -18.97
C ARG A 23 4.03 2.09 -18.03
N ILE A 24 3.23 1.02 -17.97
CA ILE A 24 2.08 0.93 -17.06
C ILE A 24 2.54 1.05 -15.60
N LEU A 25 3.55 0.27 -15.18
CA LEU A 25 4.05 0.31 -13.80
C LEU A 25 4.59 1.70 -13.43
N MET A 26 5.33 2.33 -14.33
CA MET A 26 5.88 3.68 -14.14
C MET A 26 4.79 4.77 -14.13
N SER A 27 3.66 4.56 -14.81
CA SER A 27 2.54 5.49 -14.78
C SER A 27 1.69 5.35 -13.51
N ILE A 28 1.50 4.13 -12.99
CA ILE A 28 0.68 3.90 -11.79
C ILE A 28 1.41 4.31 -10.50
N GLY A 29 2.72 4.04 -10.39
CA GLY A 29 3.48 4.33 -9.17
C GLY A 29 3.34 5.77 -8.64
N PRO A 30 3.49 6.81 -9.48
CA PRO A 30 3.26 8.20 -9.08
C PRO A 30 1.80 8.48 -8.66
N THR A 31 0.83 7.87 -9.34
CA THR A 31 -0.59 7.99 -8.99
C THR A 31 -0.87 7.45 -7.58
N GLU A 32 -0.31 6.30 -7.21
CA GLU A 32 -0.47 5.79 -5.83
C GLU A 32 0.20 6.67 -4.76
N THR A 33 1.31 7.32 -5.12
CA THR A 33 1.94 8.29 -4.23
C THR A 33 1.00 9.49 -3.99
N MET A 34 0.37 10.01 -5.05
CA MET A 34 -0.62 11.09 -4.94
C MET A 34 -1.88 10.64 -4.18
N HIS A 35 -2.35 9.43 -4.44
CA HIS A 35 -3.49 8.83 -3.73
C HIS A 35 -3.21 8.75 -2.25
N PHE A 36 -2.05 8.23 -1.84
CA PHE A 36 -1.65 8.17 -0.44
C PHE A 36 -1.71 9.55 0.21
N GLN A 37 -1.08 10.56 -0.40
CA GLN A 37 -1.05 11.92 0.17
C GLN A 37 -2.45 12.50 0.32
N THR A 38 -3.27 12.37 -0.72
CA THR A 38 -4.64 12.90 -0.73
C THR A 38 -5.50 12.20 0.32
N TRP A 39 -5.44 10.87 0.40
CA TRP A 39 -6.21 10.12 1.39
C TRP A 39 -5.74 10.38 2.81
N SER A 40 -4.42 10.46 3.04
CA SER A 40 -3.86 10.75 4.35
C SER A 40 -4.32 12.11 4.86
N ASP A 41 -4.23 13.15 4.02
CA ASP A 41 -4.68 14.51 4.37
C ASP A 41 -6.20 14.57 4.62
N VAL A 42 -7.01 14.00 3.71
CA VAL A 42 -8.48 14.04 3.84
C VAL A 42 -8.95 13.23 5.04
N ALA A 43 -8.42 12.03 5.27
CA ALA A 43 -8.80 11.21 6.41
C ALA A 43 -8.31 11.81 7.73
N GLY A 44 -7.07 12.32 7.76
CA GLY A 44 -6.51 12.97 8.93
C GLY A 44 -7.34 14.16 9.39
N ASN A 45 -7.77 15.00 8.45
CA ASN A 45 -8.56 16.20 8.75
C ASN A 45 -10.07 15.95 8.91
N ALA A 46 -10.55 14.71 8.72
CA ALA A 46 -11.97 14.41 8.86
C ALA A 46 -12.42 14.52 10.33
N PRO A 47 -13.55 15.20 10.62
CA PRO A 47 -14.06 15.29 11.97
C PRO A 47 -14.51 13.91 12.48
N PRO A 48 -14.39 13.63 13.79
CA PRO A 48 -14.87 12.39 14.37
C PRO A 48 -16.38 12.24 14.12
N LEU A 49 -16.79 11.04 13.71
CA LEU A 49 -18.17 10.75 13.34
C LEU A 49 -18.59 9.40 13.90
N THR A 50 -19.83 9.31 14.38
CA THR A 50 -20.49 8.03 14.65
C THR A 50 -21.77 7.97 13.82
N ALA A 51 -21.94 6.90 13.06
CA ALA A 51 -23.13 6.64 12.27
C ALA A 51 -23.72 5.27 12.65
N VAL A 52 -25.05 5.18 12.61
CA VAL A 52 -25.78 3.92 12.75
C VAL A 52 -26.62 3.75 11.49
N ASP A 53 -26.43 2.64 10.80
CA ASP A 53 -27.26 2.27 9.65
C ASP A 53 -28.70 2.04 10.14
N PRO A 54 -29.69 2.81 9.63
CA PRO A 54 -31.07 2.69 10.08
C PRO A 54 -31.76 1.38 9.64
N VAL A 55 -31.21 0.66 8.66
CA VAL A 55 -31.76 -0.60 8.15
C VAL A 55 -31.17 -1.80 8.88
N THR A 56 -29.85 -1.82 9.05
CA THR A 56 -29.13 -2.97 9.63
C THR A 56 -28.80 -2.81 11.12
N GLY A 57 -28.85 -1.59 11.64
CA GLY A 57 -28.40 -1.25 13.00
C GLY A 57 -26.88 -1.27 13.16
N VAL A 58 -26.10 -1.49 12.08
CA VAL A 58 -24.65 -1.50 12.13
C VAL A 58 -24.14 -0.12 12.52
N ARG A 59 -23.29 -0.08 13.55
CA ARG A 59 -22.65 1.14 14.04
C ARG A 59 -21.23 1.24 13.49
N VAL A 60 -20.91 2.36 12.86
CA VAL A 60 -19.56 2.69 12.41
C VAL A 60 -19.08 3.93 13.17
N ARG A 61 -17.83 3.93 13.59
CA ARG A 61 -17.19 5.09 14.25
C ARG A 61 -15.91 5.44 13.51
N PHE A 62 -15.81 6.70 13.11
CA PHE A 62 -14.57 7.35 12.72
C PHE A 62 -14.04 8.12 13.94
N PRO A 63 -12.94 7.68 14.58
CA PRO A 63 -12.35 8.38 15.72
C PRO A 63 -11.73 9.72 15.30
N ASP A 64 -11.42 10.56 16.28
CA ASP A 64 -10.42 11.61 16.05
C ASP A 64 -9.06 10.93 15.92
N LEU A 65 -8.33 11.29 14.86
CA LEU A 65 -7.01 10.75 14.55
C LEU A 65 -5.88 11.61 15.12
N GLU A 66 -6.21 12.67 15.85
CA GLU A 66 -5.22 13.52 16.51
C GLU A 66 -4.33 12.74 17.48
N VAL A 67 -3.02 12.97 17.36
CA VAL A 67 -2.00 12.43 18.24
C VAL A 67 -1.11 13.60 18.67
N GLU A 68 -0.84 13.74 19.97
CA GLU A 68 0.07 14.77 20.51
C GLU A 68 1.55 14.42 20.21
N ASN A 69 1.89 14.28 18.94
CA ASN A 69 3.23 14.00 18.45
C ASN A 69 3.37 14.46 17.00
N GLU A 70 4.23 15.45 16.76
CA GLU A 70 4.45 16.03 15.43
C GLU A 70 4.91 15.01 14.37
N LEU A 71 5.55 13.89 14.77
CA LEU A 71 5.94 12.82 13.85
C LEU A 71 4.77 11.96 13.37
N PHE A 72 3.65 12.02 14.09
CA PHE A 72 2.43 11.25 13.85
C PHE A 72 1.21 12.18 13.72
N ASP A 73 1.44 13.44 13.35
CA ASP A 73 0.36 14.37 13.04
C ASP A 73 -0.50 13.76 11.92
N LYS A 74 -1.82 13.81 12.11
CA LYS A 74 -2.80 13.15 11.25
C LYS A 74 -2.82 13.70 9.83
N ALA A 75 -2.34 14.93 9.61
CA ALA A 75 -2.36 15.61 8.31
C ALA A 75 -0.98 15.79 7.66
N LEU A 76 -0.01 14.92 7.96
CA LEU A 76 1.30 14.97 7.32
C LEU A 76 1.22 14.61 5.82
N ILE A 77 1.90 15.42 4.99
CA ILE A 77 2.04 15.18 3.54
C ILE A 77 2.95 13.97 3.25
N MET A 78 3.89 13.68 4.15
CA MET A 78 4.84 12.58 4.00
C MET A 78 4.39 11.38 4.83
N PRO A 79 4.68 10.13 4.39
CA PRO A 79 4.40 8.96 5.21
C PRO A 79 5.07 9.05 6.58
N GLU A 80 4.50 8.37 7.57
CA GLU A 80 5.11 8.27 8.89
C GLU A 80 6.59 7.85 8.79
N PRO A 81 7.51 8.58 9.47
CA PRO A 81 8.92 8.25 9.45
C PRO A 81 9.18 6.84 9.99
N CYS A 82 10.07 6.09 9.35
CA CYS A 82 10.47 4.77 9.82
C CYS A 82 11.99 4.62 9.87
N PRO A 83 12.54 3.68 10.66
CA PRO A 83 13.92 3.26 10.52
C PRO A 83 14.18 2.83 9.07
N PHE A 84 15.22 3.38 8.44
CA PHE A 84 15.52 3.16 7.03
C PHE A 84 16.95 2.65 6.86
N LEU A 85 17.11 1.53 6.15
CA LEU A 85 18.36 0.80 5.87
C LEU A 85 19.13 0.29 7.09
N HIS A 86 19.33 1.11 8.12
CA HIS A 86 20.09 0.78 9.32
C HIS A 86 19.63 1.62 10.53
N PRO A 87 19.58 1.06 11.76
CA PRO A 87 19.15 1.80 12.95
C PRO A 87 20.03 2.99 13.36
N SER A 88 21.25 3.09 12.82
CA SER A 88 22.15 4.23 13.07
C SER A 88 21.84 5.44 12.18
N LEU A 89 20.98 5.29 11.18
CA LEU A 89 20.54 6.41 10.35
C LEU A 89 19.32 7.08 10.99
N PRO A 90 19.11 8.39 10.78
CA PRO A 90 17.88 9.06 11.23
C PRO A 90 16.64 8.37 10.66
N ILE A 91 15.56 8.38 11.44
CA ILE A 91 14.23 8.05 10.91
C ILE A 91 13.88 9.06 9.82
N CYS A 92 13.30 8.58 8.73
CA CYS A 92 12.87 9.43 7.64
C CYS A 92 11.60 8.89 6.99
N SER A 93 10.81 9.80 6.43
CA SER A 93 9.71 9.46 5.55
C SER A 93 10.27 9.05 4.19
N VAL A 94 9.94 7.85 3.74
CA VAL A 94 10.55 7.29 2.54
C VAL A 94 9.57 6.37 1.82
N ILE A 95 9.63 6.37 0.48
CA ILE A 95 9.09 5.26 -0.31
C ILE A 95 10.04 4.09 -0.07
N ARG A 96 9.55 3.02 0.57
CA ARG A 96 10.40 1.91 1.06
C ARG A 96 11.30 1.34 -0.03
N PRO A 97 12.48 0.76 0.34
CA PRO A 97 13.42 0.21 -0.61
C PRO A 97 12.75 -0.70 -1.63
N THR A 98 13.12 -0.53 -2.89
CA THR A 98 12.50 -1.21 -4.02
C THR A 98 13.15 -2.58 -4.28
N ASN A 99 13.56 -3.27 -3.20
CA ASN A 99 14.05 -4.63 -3.32
C ASN A 99 12.92 -5.49 -3.91
N THR A 100 13.30 -6.28 -4.89
CA THR A 100 12.37 -6.96 -5.78
C THR A 100 12.11 -8.40 -5.36
N GLU A 101 12.93 -8.95 -4.46
CA GLU A 101 12.75 -10.32 -3.97
C GLU A 101 11.41 -10.48 -3.23
N GLY A 102 10.53 -11.31 -3.77
CA GLY A 102 9.23 -11.60 -3.17
C GLY A 102 8.25 -10.42 -3.19
N ALA A 103 8.46 -9.41 -4.05
CA ALA A 103 7.63 -8.21 -4.06
C ALA A 103 6.16 -8.52 -4.40
N ALA A 104 5.91 -9.32 -5.45
CA ALA A 104 4.57 -9.69 -5.88
C ALA A 104 3.92 -10.70 -4.93
N THR A 105 4.65 -11.73 -4.50
CA THR A 105 4.14 -12.72 -3.53
C THR A 105 3.87 -12.09 -2.17
N GLY A 106 4.72 -11.17 -1.72
CA GLY A 106 4.53 -10.37 -0.51
C GLY A 106 3.30 -9.47 -0.60
N ALA A 107 3.08 -8.80 -1.74
CA ALA A 107 1.86 -8.02 -1.97
C ALA A 107 0.59 -8.88 -1.91
N LEU A 108 0.59 -10.05 -2.56
CA LEU A 108 -0.54 -10.98 -2.50
C LEU A 108 -0.81 -11.43 -1.06
N ALA A 109 0.23 -11.79 -0.32
CA ALA A 109 0.11 -12.21 1.07
C ALA A 109 -0.47 -11.09 1.95
N PHE A 110 0.04 -9.86 1.81
CA PHE A 110 -0.47 -8.69 2.52
C PHE A 110 -1.95 -8.43 2.22
N LEU A 111 -2.34 -8.35 0.94
CA LEU A 111 -3.71 -8.07 0.54
C LEU A 111 -4.68 -9.18 1.01
N THR A 112 -4.23 -10.43 0.97
CA THR A 112 -4.99 -11.56 1.52
C THR A 112 -5.18 -11.45 3.02
N ALA A 113 -4.12 -11.14 3.77
CA ALA A 113 -4.17 -10.97 5.23
C ALA A 113 -5.06 -9.80 5.66
N MET A 114 -5.12 -8.75 4.85
CA MET A 114 -6.03 -7.60 5.04
C MET A 114 -7.50 -7.93 4.71
N GLY A 115 -7.80 -9.14 4.27
CA GLY A 115 -9.15 -9.58 3.96
C GLY A 115 -9.69 -9.09 2.62
N LEU A 116 -8.85 -8.56 1.72
CA LEU A 116 -9.28 -8.02 0.42
C LEU A 116 -10.00 -9.07 -0.44
N PHE A 117 -9.63 -10.34 -0.27
CA PHE A 117 -10.13 -11.45 -1.08
C PHE A 117 -11.09 -12.38 -0.30
N ILE A 118 -11.72 -11.90 0.78
CA ILE A 118 -12.73 -12.67 1.51
C ILE A 118 -13.86 -13.09 0.54
N GLY A 119 -14.25 -14.36 0.59
CA GLY A 119 -15.30 -14.94 -0.26
C GLY A 119 -14.82 -15.45 -1.62
N GLN A 120 -13.54 -15.28 -1.98
CA GLN A 120 -12.99 -15.82 -3.22
C GLN A 120 -12.75 -17.34 -3.13
N SER A 121 -12.78 -18.01 -4.30
CA SER A 121 -12.62 -19.46 -4.39
C SER A 121 -11.17 -19.92 -4.20
N GLN A 122 -10.96 -21.19 -3.89
CA GLN A 122 -9.61 -21.78 -3.87
C GLN A 122 -8.90 -21.66 -5.22
N GLY A 123 -9.64 -21.76 -6.33
CA GLY A 123 -9.09 -21.58 -7.68
C GLY A 123 -8.55 -20.18 -7.93
N PHE A 124 -9.22 -19.15 -7.39
CA PHE A 124 -8.73 -17.78 -7.43
C PHE A 124 -7.36 -17.65 -6.73
N PHE A 125 -7.24 -18.18 -5.51
CA PHE A 125 -5.97 -18.11 -4.78
C PHE A 125 -4.85 -18.91 -5.44
N ALA A 126 -5.18 -20.06 -6.05
CA ALA A 126 -4.21 -20.83 -6.82
C ALA A 126 -3.68 -20.02 -8.01
N TYR A 127 -4.58 -19.38 -8.77
CA TYR A 127 -4.22 -18.53 -9.90
C TYR A 127 -3.38 -17.32 -9.45
N MET A 128 -3.84 -16.57 -8.44
CA MET A 128 -3.13 -15.38 -7.95
C MET A 128 -1.74 -15.72 -7.44
N LYS A 129 -1.58 -16.86 -6.75
CA LYS A 129 -0.28 -17.33 -6.27
C LYS A 129 0.66 -17.63 -7.42
N GLN A 130 0.19 -18.32 -8.46
CA GLN A 130 0.99 -18.58 -9.66
C GLN A 130 1.41 -17.27 -10.33
N LEU A 131 0.47 -16.35 -10.53
CA LEU A 131 0.74 -15.06 -11.15
C LEU A 131 1.79 -14.24 -10.37
N ALA A 132 1.70 -14.24 -9.04
CA ALA A 132 2.66 -13.55 -8.19
C ALA A 132 4.07 -14.20 -8.27
N GLN A 133 4.14 -15.52 -8.34
CA GLN A 133 5.41 -16.25 -8.49
C GLN A 133 6.05 -15.97 -9.86
N ASP A 134 5.24 -15.91 -10.92
CA ASP A 134 5.71 -15.58 -12.27
C ASP A 134 6.24 -14.14 -12.33
N ALA A 135 5.55 -13.19 -11.67
CA ALA A 135 5.99 -11.81 -11.57
C ALA A 135 7.31 -11.65 -10.78
N ASP A 136 7.47 -12.35 -9.67
CA ASP A 136 8.73 -12.34 -8.90
C ASP A 136 9.89 -13.01 -9.66
N SER A 137 9.57 -14.00 -10.51
CA SER A 137 10.55 -14.71 -11.34
C SER A 137 10.93 -13.96 -12.61
N ALA A 138 10.18 -12.90 -12.98
CA ALA A 138 10.48 -12.11 -14.16
C ALA A 138 11.87 -11.43 -14.00
N THR A 139 12.61 -11.42 -15.09
CA THR A 139 13.94 -10.79 -15.14
C THR A 139 13.96 -9.81 -16.29
N ARG A 140 14.52 -8.63 -16.06
CA ARG A 140 14.73 -7.69 -17.15
C ARG A 140 15.62 -8.33 -18.24
N GLY A 141 15.14 -8.31 -19.48
CA GLY A 141 15.87 -8.80 -20.66
C GLY A 141 17.01 -7.89 -21.07
#